data_AF-A0A359LYW3-F1
#
_entry.id   AF-A0A359LYW3-F1
#
_cell.length_a   1.000
_cell.length_b   1.000
_cell.length_c   1.000
_cell.angle_alpha   90.00
_cell.angle_beta   90.00
_cell.angle_gamma   90.00
#
_symmetry.space_group_name_H-M   'P 1'
#
loop_
_entity.id
_entity.type
_entity.pdbx_description
1 polymer ?
#
loop_
_entity_poly.entity_id
_entity_poly.type
_entity_poly.pdbx_seq_one_letter_code
_entity_poly.pdbx_strand_id
1 'polypeptide(L)'
;MDLPKQRYRYSALFEPEWIISGRARDEKGVRRPVSPPCIAARYHRRVAAKKNPAASPPPSRELLGFLEPYAPATRELALAVRAAVLAELPPCCEYVYDAYNAVAIGYGPNSRYQEGVCHVAVYARHVNLGYNFGAQLDDPAGVLEGAGRNVRHIKMRSPEDLARPEWRVLLRQAAAQSTLGPGTHAHSTEVKRISPRKRRPGAPPPG
;
A
#
# COMPACT_ATOMS: atom_id res chain seq x y z
N MET A 1 22.08 1.60 40.42
CA MET A 1 22.32 1.44 38.98
C MET A 1 20.96 1.13 38.36
N ASP A 2 20.31 2.19 37.90
CA ASP A 2 18.87 2.23 37.64
C ASP A 2 18.68 2.80 36.21
N LEU A 3 17.94 2.09 35.36
CA LEU A 3 17.66 2.45 33.98
C LEU A 3 16.14 2.57 33.85
N PRO A 4 15.58 3.76 33.58
CA PRO A 4 14.14 3.93 33.59
C PRO A 4 13.49 3.43 32.28
N LYS A 5 12.44 2.63 32.46
CA LYS A 5 11.46 2.26 31.43
C LYS A 5 10.69 3.51 31.00
N GLN A 6 10.82 3.94 29.74
CA GLN A 6 9.94 4.95 29.15
C GLN A 6 8.56 4.35 28.88
N ARG A 7 7.59 4.74 29.73
CA ARG A 7 6.15 4.65 29.48
C ARG A 7 5.76 5.74 28.49
N TYR A 8 5.32 5.38 27.30
CA TYR A 8 4.54 6.30 26.46
C TYR A 8 3.06 6.22 26.88
N ARG A 9 2.59 7.31 27.52
CA ARG A 9 1.17 7.55 27.81
C ARG A 9 0.47 7.95 26.51
N TYR A 10 -0.52 7.18 26.10
CA TYR A 10 -1.57 7.62 25.17
C TYR A 10 -2.66 8.29 25.99
N SER A 11 -2.95 9.57 25.73
CA SER A 11 -4.19 10.23 26.13
C SER A 11 -4.36 11.56 25.41
N ALA A 12 -5.50 11.70 24.73
CA ALA A 12 -6.29 12.90 24.39
C ALA A 12 -6.75 12.76 22.93
N LEU A 13 -7.86 12.08 22.67
CA LEU A 13 -9.24 12.60 22.76
C LEU A 13 -9.44 13.86 21.91
N PHE A 14 -9.98 13.61 20.73
CA PHE A 14 -11.04 14.35 20.04
C PHE A 14 -11.76 15.41 20.91
N GLU A 15 -11.75 16.67 20.47
CA GLU A 15 -12.92 17.53 20.23
C GLU A 15 -12.49 18.95 19.78
N PRO A 16 -13.06 19.54 18.71
CA PRO A 16 -12.88 20.95 18.38
C PRO A 16 -14.17 21.76 18.67
N GLU A 17 -14.11 22.62 19.69
CA GLU A 17 -15.11 23.68 19.90
C GLU A 17 -14.70 25.01 19.26
N TRP A 18 -15.73 25.83 19.04
CA TRP A 18 -15.83 26.95 18.13
C TRP A 18 -15.05 28.21 18.54
N ILE A 19 -14.61 28.98 17.53
CA ILE A 19 -14.11 30.36 17.63
C ILE A 19 -15.30 31.33 17.57
N ILE A 20 -15.56 32.12 18.62
CA ILE A 20 -16.23 33.44 18.51
C ILE A 20 -15.74 34.40 19.62
N SER A 21 -14.96 35.42 19.25
CA SER A 21 -15.24 36.84 19.56
C SER A 21 -14.06 37.73 19.14
N GLY A 22 -14.32 38.71 18.27
CA GLY A 22 -13.35 39.72 17.86
C GLY A 22 -13.81 40.46 16.60
N ARG A 23 -14.76 41.38 16.75
CA ARG A 23 -15.23 42.29 15.67
C ARG A 23 -14.28 43.47 15.52
N ALA A 24 -13.79 43.71 14.30
CA ALA A 24 -13.37 45.04 13.85
C ALA A 24 -14.47 45.64 12.94
N ARG A 25 -14.74 46.93 13.10
CA ARG A 25 -15.81 47.69 12.42
C ARG A 25 -15.16 48.74 11.53
N ASP A 26 -15.63 48.92 10.29
CA ASP A 26 -15.30 50.01 9.38
C ASP A 26 -16.56 50.83 8.98
N GLU A 27 -16.34 52.08 8.56
CA GLU A 27 -17.32 53.19 8.57
C GLU A 27 -18.16 53.39 7.29
N LYS A 28 -18.28 52.42 6.38
CA LYS A 28 -19.11 52.59 5.16
C LYS A 28 -20.05 51.40 4.95
N GLY A 29 -21.25 51.52 5.50
CA GLY A 29 -22.31 50.49 5.56
C GLY A 29 -22.86 50.02 4.20
N VAL A 30 -22.07 49.25 3.45
CA VAL A 30 -22.54 48.46 2.30
C VAL A 30 -22.15 47.00 2.51
N ARG A 31 -23.13 46.15 2.83
CA ARG A 31 -22.91 44.70 2.97
C ARG A 31 -22.84 44.06 1.58
N ARG A 32 -21.69 43.49 1.23
CA ARG A 32 -21.56 42.49 0.16
C ARG A 32 -21.27 41.13 0.80
N PRO A 33 -21.87 40.02 0.36
CA PRO A 33 -21.51 38.71 0.87
C PRO A 33 -20.09 38.39 0.38
N VAL A 34 -19.12 38.41 1.30
CA VAL A 34 -17.82 37.78 1.08
C VAL A 34 -17.99 36.29 1.29
N SER A 35 -18.08 35.53 0.20
CA SER A 35 -17.94 34.08 0.28
C SER A 35 -16.62 33.76 0.99
N PRO A 36 -16.61 32.95 2.06
CA PRO A 36 -15.35 32.51 2.64
C PRO A 36 -14.55 31.76 1.57
N PRO A 37 -13.22 31.96 1.44
CA PRO A 37 -12.44 31.12 0.54
C PRO A 37 -12.49 29.70 1.08
N CYS A 38 -13.28 28.84 0.42
CA CYS A 38 -13.44 27.45 0.81
C CYS A 38 -12.04 26.82 0.90
N ILE A 39 -11.59 26.48 2.12
CA ILE A 39 -10.32 25.79 2.36
C ILE A 39 -10.23 24.49 1.53
N ALA A 40 -11.39 23.90 1.21
CA ALA A 40 -11.53 22.77 0.29
C ALA A 40 -10.97 23.04 -1.12
N ALA A 41 -11.13 24.24 -1.69
CA ALA A 41 -10.68 24.51 -3.06
C ALA A 41 -9.14 24.62 -3.16
N ARG A 42 -8.47 25.07 -2.10
CA ARG A 42 -6.99 25.03 -2.02
C ARG A 42 -6.46 23.63 -1.73
N TYR A 43 -7.20 22.80 -0.99
CA TYR A 43 -6.86 21.40 -0.81
C TYR A 43 -6.96 20.63 -2.14
N HIS A 44 -8.07 20.78 -2.88
CA HIS A 44 -8.25 20.07 -4.16
C HIS A 44 -7.29 20.55 -5.26
N ARG A 45 -6.92 21.83 -5.31
CA ARG A 45 -5.95 22.32 -6.32
C ARG A 45 -4.50 21.88 -6.02
N ARG A 46 -4.14 21.59 -4.77
CA ARG A 46 -2.81 21.03 -4.42
C ARG A 46 -2.74 19.51 -4.59
N VAL A 47 -3.88 18.82 -4.64
CA VAL A 47 -3.99 17.40 -5.00
C VAL A 47 -3.97 17.20 -6.52
N ALA A 48 -4.46 18.16 -7.31
CA ALA A 48 -4.58 18.03 -8.77
C ALA A 48 -3.34 18.42 -9.61
N ALA A 49 -2.17 18.67 -9.00
CA ALA A 49 -0.97 19.08 -9.75
C ALA A 49 0.35 18.56 -9.17
N LYS A 50 0.37 17.33 -8.63
CA LYS A 50 1.64 16.61 -8.54
C LYS A 50 1.89 15.93 -9.88
N LYS A 51 2.82 16.50 -10.66
CA LYS A 51 3.56 15.77 -11.71
C LYS A 51 3.84 14.35 -11.22
N ASN A 52 3.46 13.34 -12.00
CA ASN A 52 3.84 11.93 -11.80
C ASN A 52 5.33 11.86 -11.41
N PRO A 53 5.69 11.67 -10.13
CA PRO A 53 7.08 11.46 -9.79
C PRO A 53 7.35 9.98 -10.02
N ALA A 54 8.00 9.68 -11.15
CA ALA A 54 8.38 8.35 -11.63
C ALA A 54 7.22 7.35 -11.78
N ALA A 55 6.84 7.05 -13.02
CA ALA A 55 6.12 5.81 -13.28
C ALA A 55 6.91 4.66 -12.62
N SER A 56 6.21 3.82 -11.84
CA SER A 56 6.80 2.62 -11.24
C SER A 56 7.62 1.88 -12.29
N PRO A 57 8.82 1.35 -11.97
CA PRO A 57 9.66 0.71 -12.97
C PRO A 57 8.88 -0.38 -13.72
N PRO A 58 9.11 -0.55 -15.03
CA PRO A 58 8.41 -1.57 -15.79
C PRO A 58 8.63 -2.95 -15.15
N PRO A 59 7.63 -3.85 -15.21
CA PRO A 59 7.79 -5.19 -14.69
C PRO A 59 8.92 -5.92 -15.43
N SER A 60 9.69 -6.73 -14.72
CA SER A 60 10.78 -7.51 -15.35
C SER A 60 10.22 -8.53 -16.34
N ARG A 61 11.04 -8.92 -17.34
CA ARG A 61 10.66 -9.93 -18.34
C ARG A 61 10.35 -11.27 -17.67
N GLU A 62 11.09 -11.62 -16.63
CA GLU A 62 10.89 -12.84 -15.85
C GLU A 62 9.54 -12.81 -15.12
N LEU A 63 9.18 -11.69 -14.50
CA LEU A 63 7.88 -11.54 -13.85
C LEU A 63 6.74 -11.74 -14.85
N LEU A 64 6.83 -11.11 -16.03
CA LEU A 64 5.85 -11.30 -17.10
C LEU A 64 5.76 -12.77 -17.51
N GLY A 65 6.89 -13.45 -17.70
CA GLY A 65 6.93 -14.88 -18.01
C GLY A 65 6.33 -15.76 -16.91
N PHE A 66 6.47 -15.39 -15.64
CA PHE A 66 5.85 -16.12 -14.53
C PHE A 66 4.33 -15.93 -14.48
N LEU A 67 3.85 -14.77 -14.88
CA LEU A 67 2.42 -14.46 -14.94
C LEU A 67 1.73 -15.06 -16.17
N GLU A 68 2.47 -15.46 -17.21
CA GLU A 68 1.91 -15.97 -18.46
C GLU A 68 0.85 -17.08 -18.31
N PRO A 69 0.99 -18.07 -17.40
CA PRO A 69 -0.02 -19.12 -17.24
C PRO A 69 -1.33 -18.67 -16.58
N TYR A 70 -1.38 -17.47 -16.02
CA TYR A 70 -2.58 -16.94 -15.37
C TYR A 70 -3.51 -16.30 -16.40
N ALA A 71 -4.82 -16.31 -16.12
CA ALA A 71 -5.81 -15.68 -16.99
C ALA A 71 -5.49 -14.19 -17.21
N PRO A 72 -5.79 -13.61 -18.39
CA PRO A 72 -5.49 -12.20 -18.70
C PRO A 72 -5.93 -11.22 -17.61
N ALA A 73 -7.17 -11.34 -17.13
CA ALA A 73 -7.70 -10.48 -16.06
C ALA A 73 -6.88 -10.58 -14.75
N THR A 74 -6.40 -11.77 -14.39
CA THR A 74 -5.56 -11.96 -13.21
C THR A 74 -4.17 -11.33 -13.39
N ARG A 75 -3.59 -11.44 -14.60
CA ARG A 75 -2.30 -10.81 -14.94
C ARG A 75 -2.40 -9.29 -14.84
N GLU A 76 -3.44 -8.72 -15.44
CA GLU A 76 -3.72 -7.28 -15.40
C GLU A 76 -3.94 -6.79 -13.97
N LEU A 77 -4.73 -7.51 -13.18
CA LEU A 77 -4.94 -7.19 -11.77
C LEU A 77 -3.62 -7.22 -11.00
N ALA A 78 -2.80 -8.26 -11.15
CA ALA A 78 -1.51 -8.37 -10.46
C ALA A 78 -0.58 -7.19 -10.79
N LEU A 79 -0.51 -6.80 -12.07
CA LEU A 79 0.30 -5.67 -12.52
C LEU A 79 -0.24 -4.33 -12.02
N ALA A 80 -1.56 -4.15 -11.97
CA ALA A 80 -2.19 -2.97 -11.42
C ALA A 80 -1.91 -2.83 -9.92
N VAL A 81 -2.03 -3.92 -9.15
CA VAL A 81 -1.70 -3.94 -7.72
C VAL A 81 -0.22 -3.64 -7.49
N ARG A 82 0.67 -4.27 -8.25
CA ARG A 82 2.13 -3.97 -8.22
C ARG A 82 2.39 -2.48 -8.44
N ALA A 83 1.82 -1.91 -9.49
CA ALA A 83 2.02 -0.50 -9.82
C ALA A 83 1.54 0.41 -8.69
N ALA A 84 0.37 0.11 -8.12
CA ALA A 84 -0.21 0.85 -7.01
C ALA A 84 0.63 0.76 -5.72
N VAL A 85 1.18 -0.42 -5.39
CA VAL A 85 2.07 -0.59 -4.24
C VAL A 85 3.35 0.21 -4.41
N LEU A 86 4.00 0.13 -5.57
CA LEU A 86 5.24 0.87 -5.86
C LEU A 86 5.01 2.39 -5.84
N ALA A 87 3.83 2.87 -6.23
CA ALA A 87 3.50 4.29 -6.19
C ALA A 87 3.26 4.82 -4.76
N GLU A 88 2.89 3.96 -3.81
CA GLU A 88 2.62 4.35 -2.42
C GLU A 88 3.83 4.19 -1.50
N LEU A 89 4.71 3.22 -1.79
CA LEU A 89 5.88 2.96 -0.96
C LEU A 89 7.04 3.93 -1.30
N PRO A 90 7.87 4.29 -0.29
CA PRO A 90 9.21 4.80 -0.56
C PRO A 90 10.01 3.82 -1.45
N PRO A 91 11.12 4.26 -2.06
CA PRO A 91 11.98 3.37 -2.81
C PRO A 91 12.32 2.09 -2.04
N CYS A 92 12.08 0.96 -2.67
CA CYS A 92 12.15 -0.36 -2.03
C CYS A 92 12.75 -1.40 -2.99
N CYS A 93 13.23 -2.49 -2.42
CA CYS A 93 13.55 -3.72 -3.13
C CYS A 93 12.26 -4.50 -3.38
N GLU A 94 11.93 -4.68 -4.66
CA GLU A 94 10.96 -5.66 -5.15
C GLU A 94 11.69 -6.99 -5.35
N TYR A 95 11.17 -8.09 -4.82
CA TYR A 95 11.72 -9.41 -5.06
C TYR A 95 10.66 -10.40 -5.50
N VAL A 96 10.94 -11.15 -6.57
CA VAL A 96 9.96 -12.00 -7.24
C VAL A 96 10.29 -13.46 -6.99
N TYR A 97 9.33 -14.21 -6.46
CA TYR A 97 9.40 -15.66 -6.29
C TYR A 97 8.37 -16.35 -7.16
N ASP A 98 8.84 -17.27 -7.98
CA ASP A 98 8.00 -18.24 -8.65
C ASP A 98 7.78 -19.46 -7.74
N ALA A 99 6.87 -19.30 -6.77
CA ALA A 99 6.59 -20.31 -5.76
C ALA A 99 5.69 -21.43 -6.30
N TYR A 100 5.55 -22.50 -5.50
CA TYR A 100 4.83 -23.71 -5.91
C TYR A 100 3.37 -23.45 -6.35
N ASN A 101 2.61 -22.64 -5.60
CA ASN A 101 1.18 -22.42 -5.86
C ASN A 101 0.83 -21.01 -6.39
N ALA A 102 1.77 -20.07 -6.37
CA ALA A 102 1.51 -18.66 -6.64
C ALA A 102 2.80 -17.96 -7.09
N VAL A 103 2.67 -16.90 -7.87
CA VAL A 103 3.77 -15.93 -8.05
C VAL A 103 3.69 -14.95 -6.89
N ALA A 104 4.75 -14.82 -6.11
CA ALA A 104 4.81 -13.90 -4.99
C ALA A 104 5.80 -12.78 -5.29
N ILE A 105 5.35 -11.54 -5.18
CA ILE A 105 6.15 -10.33 -5.36
C ILE A 105 6.23 -9.66 -3.99
N GLY A 106 7.38 -9.69 -3.34
CA GLY A 106 7.55 -9.04 -2.04
C GLY A 106 8.22 -7.68 -2.18
N TYR A 107 7.96 -6.82 -1.20
CA TYR A 107 8.48 -5.45 -1.14
C TYR A 107 9.09 -5.21 0.23
N GLY A 108 10.29 -4.64 0.27
CA GLY A 108 10.99 -4.34 1.52
C GLY A 108 12.27 -3.52 1.33
N PRO A 109 13.01 -3.25 2.41
CA PRO A 109 14.28 -2.54 2.34
C PRO A 109 15.36 -3.32 1.59
N ASN A 110 15.23 -4.66 1.57
CA ASN A 110 16.09 -5.58 0.84
C ASN A 110 15.28 -6.83 0.45
N SER A 111 15.94 -7.80 -0.21
CA SER A 111 15.31 -9.03 -0.65
C SER A 111 15.16 -10.12 0.42
N ARG A 112 15.37 -9.80 1.71
CA ARG A 112 15.12 -10.73 2.82
C ARG A 112 13.65 -10.70 3.19
N TYR A 113 12.99 -11.84 2.98
CA TYR A 113 11.57 -12.01 3.28
C TYR A 113 11.16 -11.58 4.72
N GLN A 114 12.02 -11.84 5.71
CA GLN A 114 11.77 -11.52 7.13
C GLN A 114 11.68 -10.02 7.41
N GLU A 115 12.33 -9.20 6.57
CA GLU A 115 12.34 -7.74 6.65
C GLU A 115 11.33 -7.12 5.66
N GLY A 116 10.57 -7.95 4.94
CA GLY A 116 9.56 -7.49 3.99
C GLY A 116 8.42 -6.75 4.67
N VAL A 117 7.88 -5.77 3.97
CA VAL A 117 6.76 -4.93 4.42
C VAL A 117 5.44 -5.54 3.99
N CYS A 118 5.31 -5.77 2.69
CA CYS A 118 4.14 -6.35 2.08
C CYS A 118 4.53 -7.26 0.92
N HIS A 119 3.56 -8.02 0.42
CA HIS A 119 3.71 -8.85 -0.76
C HIS A 119 2.42 -8.94 -1.56
N VAL A 120 2.56 -9.14 -2.86
CA VAL A 120 1.47 -9.44 -3.80
C VAL A 120 1.60 -10.91 -4.17
N ALA A 121 0.65 -11.73 -3.73
CA ALA A 121 0.58 -13.15 -4.09
C ALA A 121 -0.51 -13.36 -5.15
N VAL A 122 -0.10 -13.81 -6.33
CA VAL A 122 -0.97 -14.03 -7.49
C VAL A 122 -1.46 -15.48 -7.50
N TYR A 123 -2.76 -15.65 -7.32
CA TYR A 123 -3.44 -16.95 -7.41
C TYR A 123 -4.26 -17.03 -8.70
N ALA A 124 -4.83 -18.21 -8.96
CA ALA A 124 -5.60 -18.50 -10.17
C ALA A 124 -6.67 -17.45 -10.53
N ARG A 125 -7.42 -17.01 -9.52
CA ARG A 125 -8.66 -16.24 -9.67
C ARG A 125 -8.69 -14.94 -8.88
N HIS A 126 -7.61 -14.63 -8.17
CA HIS A 126 -7.52 -13.47 -7.30
C HIS A 126 -6.07 -13.15 -7.00
N VAL A 127 -5.85 -11.96 -6.46
CA VAL A 127 -4.56 -11.49 -5.97
C VAL A 127 -4.70 -11.17 -4.49
N ASN A 128 -3.77 -11.62 -3.67
CA ASN A 128 -3.72 -11.22 -2.26
C ASN A 128 -2.66 -10.13 -2.11
N LEU A 129 -3.06 -8.97 -1.58
CA LEU A 129 -2.14 -7.98 -1.03
C LEU A 129 -1.92 -8.30 0.45
N GLY A 130 -0.81 -8.95 0.76
CA GLY A 130 -0.43 -9.35 2.11
C GLY A 130 0.49 -8.34 2.79
N TYR A 131 0.33 -8.20 4.10
CA TYR A 131 1.19 -7.40 4.99
C TYR A 131 1.91 -8.37 5.91
N ASN A 132 3.26 -8.33 5.93
CA ASN A 132 4.06 -9.35 6.61
C ASN A 132 3.83 -9.36 8.13
N PHE A 133 3.62 -8.17 8.71
CA PHE A 133 3.22 -7.95 10.10
C PHE A 133 1.77 -7.46 10.22
N GLY A 134 0.90 -7.90 9.29
CA GLY A 134 -0.49 -7.48 9.20
C GLY A 134 -1.32 -7.65 10.49
N ALA A 135 -0.99 -8.63 11.33
CA ALA A 135 -1.66 -8.87 12.61
C ALA A 135 -1.42 -7.74 13.65
N GLN A 136 -0.46 -6.85 13.40
CA GLN A 136 -0.12 -5.71 14.26
C GLN A 136 -0.64 -4.38 13.69
N LEU A 137 -1.37 -4.42 12.58
CA LEU A 137 -1.93 -3.21 11.96
C LEU A 137 -3.29 -2.88 12.58
N ASP A 138 -3.56 -1.59 12.72
CA ASP A 138 -4.87 -1.10 13.12
C ASP A 138 -5.82 -1.19 11.92
N ASP A 139 -6.75 -2.14 11.99
CA ASP A 139 -7.77 -2.39 10.96
C ASP A 139 -9.20 -2.14 11.50
N PRO A 140 -9.58 -0.86 11.69
CA PRO A 140 -10.92 -0.52 12.18
C PRO A 140 -12.03 -0.88 11.19
N ALA A 141 -11.70 -1.05 9.91
CA ALA A 141 -12.64 -1.43 8.86
C ALA A 141 -12.84 -2.95 8.74
N GLY A 142 -12.01 -3.75 9.42
CA GLY A 142 -12.10 -5.22 9.42
C GLY A 142 -11.90 -5.85 8.04
N VAL A 143 -11.07 -5.25 7.20
CA VAL A 143 -10.84 -5.71 5.82
C VAL A 143 -9.75 -6.78 5.71
N LEU A 144 -8.94 -6.96 6.75
CA LEU A 144 -7.84 -7.91 6.77
C LEU A 144 -8.34 -9.35 6.97
N GLU A 145 -7.97 -10.22 6.04
CA GLU A 145 -8.21 -11.66 6.09
C GLU A 145 -6.94 -12.43 6.52
N GLY A 146 -7.17 -13.65 7.03
CA GLY A 146 -6.14 -14.62 7.35
C GLY A 146 -5.97 -14.90 8.85
N ALA A 147 -5.68 -16.15 9.20
CA ALA A 147 -5.51 -16.61 10.57
C ALA A 147 -4.04 -16.90 10.94
N GLY A 148 -3.08 -16.48 10.10
CA GLY A 148 -1.66 -16.70 10.36
C GLY A 148 -1.16 -15.97 11.61
N ARG A 149 0.02 -16.33 12.11
CA ARG A 149 0.59 -15.66 13.30
C ARG A 149 0.87 -14.17 13.07
N ASN A 150 1.45 -13.83 11.93
CA ASN A 150 1.91 -12.46 11.62
C ASN A 150 1.20 -11.87 10.39
N VAL A 151 1.10 -12.66 9.32
CA VAL A 151 0.61 -12.16 8.03
C VAL A 151 -0.91 -12.01 8.04
N ARG A 152 -1.38 -10.87 7.54
CA ARG A 152 -2.77 -10.64 7.12
C ARG A 152 -2.78 -10.16 5.68
N HIS A 153 -3.90 -10.29 4.98
CA HIS A 153 -4.00 -9.88 3.59
C HIS A 153 -5.37 -9.31 3.25
N ILE A 154 -5.43 -8.53 2.18
CA ILE A 154 -6.68 -8.17 1.50
C ILE A 154 -6.75 -9.01 0.23
N LYS A 155 -7.88 -9.69 0.02
CA LYS A 155 -8.15 -10.41 -1.21
C LYS A 155 -8.71 -9.44 -2.25
N MET A 156 -7.95 -9.18 -3.30
CA MET A 156 -8.32 -8.37 -4.46
C MET A 156 -8.84 -9.28 -5.57
N ARG A 157 -10.04 -9.00 -6.05
CA ARG A 157 -10.72 -9.76 -7.10
C ARG A 157 -10.81 -8.98 -8.40
N SER A 158 -10.80 -7.65 -8.33
CA SER A 158 -10.87 -6.81 -9.51
C SER A 158 -10.14 -5.48 -9.33
N PRO A 159 -9.83 -4.74 -10.41
CA PRO A 159 -9.12 -3.47 -10.33
C PRO A 159 -9.86 -2.41 -9.50
N GLU A 160 -11.19 -2.49 -9.40
CA GLU A 160 -12.03 -1.58 -8.60
C GLU A 160 -11.69 -1.65 -7.10
N ASP A 161 -11.16 -2.78 -6.61
CA ASP A 161 -10.69 -2.91 -5.23
C ASP A 161 -9.56 -1.91 -4.91
N LEU A 162 -8.82 -1.42 -5.91
CA LEU A 162 -7.78 -0.39 -5.72
C LEU A 162 -8.35 1.01 -5.46
N ALA A 163 -9.63 1.24 -5.76
CA ALA A 163 -10.31 2.50 -5.45
C ALA A 163 -10.61 2.63 -3.94
N ARG A 164 -10.68 1.50 -3.23
CA ARG A 164 -10.90 1.46 -1.78
C ARG A 164 -9.69 2.04 -1.03
N PRO A 165 -9.84 3.02 -0.13
CA PRO A 165 -8.71 3.64 0.56
C PRO A 165 -8.02 2.74 1.59
N GLU A 166 -8.70 1.70 2.11
CA GLU A 166 -8.28 0.91 3.27
C GLU A 166 -6.92 0.24 3.06
N TRP A 167 -6.67 -0.31 1.86
CA TRP A 167 -5.40 -0.97 1.56
C TRP A 167 -4.20 0.00 1.60
N ARG A 168 -4.40 1.27 1.20
CA ARG A 168 -3.36 2.31 1.25
C ARG A 168 -3.04 2.69 2.68
N VAL A 169 -4.08 2.83 3.51
CA VAL A 169 -3.91 3.16 4.94
C VAL A 169 -3.09 2.08 5.63
N LEU A 170 -3.44 0.81 5.42
CA LEU A 170 -2.72 -0.33 5.97
C LEU A 170 -1.29 -0.44 5.42
N LEU A 171 -1.08 -0.16 4.12
CA LEU A 171 0.25 -0.17 3.51
C LEU A 171 1.16 0.90 4.11
N ARG A 172 0.64 2.10 4.36
CA ARG A 172 1.39 3.19 5.01
C ARG A 172 1.73 2.86 6.45
N GLN A 173 0.82 2.23 7.20
CA GLN A 173 1.12 1.72 8.54
C GLN A 173 2.25 0.67 8.50
N ALA A 174 2.16 -0.31 7.60
CA ALA A 174 3.18 -1.34 7.45
C ALA A 174 4.55 -0.75 7.07
N ALA A 175 4.58 0.24 6.17
CA ALA A 175 5.80 0.95 5.80
C ALA A 175 6.40 1.71 6.98
N ALA A 176 5.58 2.36 7.80
CA ALA A 176 6.02 3.09 8.99
C ALA A 176 6.59 2.18 10.09
N GLN A 177 6.19 0.90 10.15
CA GLN A 177 6.75 -0.11 11.05
C GLN A 177 8.08 -0.69 10.53
N SER A 178 8.44 -0.40 9.28
CA SER A 178 9.64 -0.93 8.64
C SER A 178 10.81 0.06 8.68
N THR A 179 11.98 -0.39 8.23
CA THR A 179 13.15 0.48 8.02
C THR A 179 13.15 1.17 6.65
N LEU A 180 12.05 1.10 5.87
CA LEU A 180 11.90 1.85 4.63
C LEU A 180 11.91 3.35 4.94
N GLY A 181 13.02 4.02 4.62
CA GLY A 181 13.16 5.46 4.69
C GLY A 181 13.04 6.13 3.33
N PRO A 182 13.05 7.47 3.28
CA PRO A 182 13.28 8.21 2.04
C PRO A 182 14.68 7.87 1.51
N GLY A 183 14.77 6.87 0.64
CA GLY A 183 16.00 6.49 -0.04
C GLY A 183 16.35 7.45 -1.17
N THR A 184 17.63 7.56 -1.49
CA THR A 184 18.13 8.26 -2.69
C THR A 184 18.16 7.35 -3.93
N HIS A 185 17.84 6.07 -3.75
CA HIS A 185 17.81 5.07 -4.82
C HIS A 185 16.40 4.94 -5.41
N ALA A 186 16.30 4.46 -6.64
CA ALA A 186 15.02 4.04 -7.21
C ALA A 186 14.63 2.65 -6.68
N HIS A 187 13.39 2.23 -6.94
CA HIS A 187 13.01 0.83 -6.72
C HIS A 187 13.92 -0.11 -7.52
N SER A 188 14.30 -1.24 -6.92
CA SER A 188 15.07 -2.29 -7.57
C SER A 188 14.24 -3.57 -7.66
N THR A 189 14.49 -4.43 -8.66
CA THR A 189 13.82 -5.72 -8.79
C THR A 189 14.84 -6.86 -8.75
N GLU A 190 14.66 -7.80 -7.85
CA GLU A 190 15.47 -9.02 -7.72
C GLU A 190 14.62 -10.27 -7.98
N VAL A 191 14.91 -11.00 -9.05
CA VAL A 191 14.23 -12.26 -9.33
C VAL A 191 14.90 -13.36 -8.50
N LYS A 192 14.13 -13.98 -7.61
CA LYS A 192 14.59 -15.04 -6.70
C LYS A 192 14.08 -16.41 -7.13
N ARG A 193 14.56 -17.42 -6.38
CA ARG A 193 14.45 -18.86 -6.61
C ARG A 193 13.11 -19.28 -7.24
N ILE A 194 13.25 -20.04 -8.34
CA ILE A 194 12.15 -20.67 -9.04
C ILE A 194 11.94 -22.05 -8.43
N SER A 195 10.73 -22.35 -7.95
CA SER A 195 10.39 -23.71 -7.54
C SER A 195 10.44 -24.63 -8.77
N PRO A 196 11.13 -25.80 -8.72
CA PRO A 196 11.19 -26.72 -9.84
C PRO A 196 9.84 -27.36 -10.16
N ARG A 197 8.95 -27.48 -9.16
CA ARG A 197 7.59 -28.01 -9.29
C ARG A 197 6.58 -26.89 -9.07
N LYS A 198 5.53 -26.83 -9.89
CA LYS A 198 4.53 -25.77 -9.89
C LYS A 198 3.12 -26.34 -10.03
N ARG A 199 2.20 -25.85 -9.22
CA ARG A 199 0.75 -26.11 -9.28
C ARG A 199 0.07 -24.79 -9.67
N ARG A 200 0.27 -24.41 -10.93
CA ARG A 200 -0.35 -23.22 -11.54
C ARG A 200 -1.65 -23.61 -12.23
N PRO A 201 -2.59 -22.67 -12.39
CA PRO A 201 -3.66 -22.84 -13.37
C PRO A 201 -3.03 -23.10 -14.73
N GLY A 202 -3.49 -24.14 -15.44
CA GLY A 202 -2.97 -24.49 -16.77
C GLY A 202 -2.00 -25.67 -16.82
N ALA A 203 -1.70 -26.34 -15.70
CA ALA A 203 -1.20 -27.72 -15.80
C ALA A 203 -2.39 -28.63 -16.19
N PRO A 204 -2.37 -29.31 -17.36
CA PRO A 204 -3.33 -30.37 -17.60
C PRO A 204 -3.19 -31.42 -16.48
N PRO A 205 -4.28 -32.10 -16.08
CA PRO A 205 -4.16 -33.20 -15.12
C PRO A 205 -3.12 -34.20 -15.65
N PRO A 206 -2.27 -34.81 -14.78
CA PRO A 206 -1.49 -35.96 -15.21
C PRO A 206 -2.48 -37.01 -15.74
N GLY A 207 -2.20 -37.49 -16.96
CA GLY A 207 -3.09 -38.33 -17.75
C GLY A 207 -3.57 -39.59 -17.06
#